data_AF-A0A2D5W7T2-F1
#
_entry.id   AF-A0A2D5W7T2-F1
#
_cell.length_a   1.000
_cell.length_b   1.000
_cell.length_c   1.000
_cell.angle_alpha   90.00
_cell.angle_beta   90.00
_cell.angle_gamma   90.00
#
_symmetry.space_group_name_H-M   'P 1'
#
loop_
_entity.id
_entity.type
_entity.pdbx_description
1 polymer ?
#
loop_
_entity_poly.entity_id
_entity_poly.type
_entity_poly.pdbx_seq_one_letter_code
_entity_poly.pdbx_strand_id
1 'polypeptide(L)' 'MHPALRNQLTHLDSALVNILQERARLLADVEADDPDRAPQVDDLLRRTQGSFDPLVLAEILSAAERGTRP' A
#
# COMPACT_ATOMS: atom_id res chain seq x y z
N MET A 1 10.09 23.62 7.81
CA MET A 1 8.91 22.75 8.08
C MET A 1 8.49 22.91 9.53
N HIS A 2 7.21 23.17 9.81
CA HIS A 2 6.70 23.34 11.16
C HIS A 2 6.83 22.02 11.97
N PRO A 3 7.25 22.03 13.26
CA PRO A 3 7.43 20.81 14.05
C PRO A 3 6.22 19.87 14.05
N ALA A 4 5.01 20.41 14.17
CA ALA A 4 3.77 19.63 14.14
C ALA A 4 3.58 18.87 12.80
N LEU A 5 3.92 19.49 11.67
CA LEU A 5 3.83 18.83 10.36
C LEU A 5 4.85 17.69 10.24
N ARG A 6 6.05 17.84 10.83
CA ARG A 6 7.03 16.74 10.84
C ARG A 6 6.50 15.52 11.58
N ASN A 7 5.96 15.75 12.78
CA ASN A 7 5.42 14.67 13.61
C ASN A 7 4.25 13.97 12.91
N GLN A 8 3.38 14.74 12.25
CA GLN A 8 2.28 14.18 11.48
C GLN A 8 2.77 13.32 10.31
N LEU A 9 3.79 13.78 9.56
CA LEU A 9 4.39 12.99 8.48
C LEU A 9 5.00 11.68 9.01
N THR A 10 5.80 11.73 10.09
CA THR A 10 6.38 10.53 10.70
C THR A 10 5.33 9.54 11.18
N HIS A 11 4.20 10.03 11.70
CA HIS A 11 3.08 9.19 12.08
C HIS A 11 2.43 8.50 10.87
N LEU A 12 2.23 9.25 9.77
CA LEU A 12 1.72 8.70 8.51
C LEU A 12 2.66 7.64 7.93
N ASP A 13 3.97 7.90 7.92
CA ASP A 13 4.97 6.94 7.43
C ASP A 13 4.94 5.64 8.24
N SER A 14 4.84 5.75 9.57
CA SER A 14 4.72 4.58 10.45
C SER A 14 3.42 3.81 10.21
N ALA A 15 2.31 4.51 9.96
CA ALA A 15 1.04 3.89 9.61
C ALA A 15 1.11 3.14 8.27
N LEU A 16 1.79 3.69 7.27
CA LEU A 16 2.02 3.03 5.97
C LEU A 16 2.79 1.72 6.14
N VAL A 17 3.87 1.73 6.92
CA VAL A 17 4.65 0.51 7.21
C VAL A 17 3.79 -0.56 7.90
N ASN A 18 3.01 -0.17 8.91
CA ASN A 18 2.15 -1.11 9.64
C ASN A 18 1.07 -1.72 8.73
N ILE A 19 0.48 -0.93 7.83
CA ILE A 19 -0.51 -1.43 6.85
C ILE A 19 0.13 -2.45 5.90
N LEU A 20 1.35 -2.20 5.43
CA LEU A 20 2.06 -3.13 4.55
C LEU A 20 2.43 -4.44 5.27
N GLN A 21 2.86 -4.36 6.54
CA GLN A 21 3.14 -5.54 7.37
C GLN A 21 1.87 -6.36 7.63
N GLU A 22 0.76 -5.69 7.93
CA GLU A 22 -0.52 -6.36 8.13
C GLU A 22 -1.00 -7.05 6.85
N ARG A 23 -0.84 -6.40 5.69
CA ARG A 23 -1.11 -7.02 4.38
C ARG A 23 -0.26 -8.28 4.17
N ALA A 24 1.04 -8.23 4.49
CA ALA A 24 1.92 -9.39 4.39
C ALA A 24 1.46 -10.53 5.30
N ARG A 25 1.11 -10.21 6.56
CA ARG A 25 0.60 -11.18 7.54
C ARG A 25 -0.67 -11.87 7.05
N LEU A 26 -1.63 -11.11 6.50
CA LEU A 26 -2.89 -11.65 6.00
C LEU A 26 -2.69 -12.55 4.76
N LEU A 27 -1.69 -12.26 3.93
CA LEU A 27 -1.37 -13.04 2.73
C LEU A 27 -0.45 -14.24 3.00
N ALA A 28 0.01 -14.43 4.24
CA ALA A 28 0.91 -15.53 4.59
C ALA A 28 0.25 -16.90 4.38
N ASP A 29 -1.07 -16.98 4.60
CA ASP A 29 -1.86 -18.21 4.48
C ASP A 29 -2.66 -18.28 3.17
N VAL A 30 -2.41 -17.35 2.24
CA VAL A 30 -3.05 -17.34 0.91
C VAL A 30 -2.12 -18.01 -0.09
N GLU A 31 -2.66 -18.82 -0.99
CA GLU A 31 -1.88 -19.49 -2.04
C GLU A 31 -1.25 -18.48 -3.00
N ALA A 32 -0.09 -18.82 -3.58
CA ALA A 32 0.66 -17.91 -4.44
C ALA A 32 -0.03 -17.65 -5.79
N ASP A 33 -0.85 -18.58 -6.25
CA ASP A 33 -1.59 -18.55 -7.51
C ASP A 33 -3.05 -18.09 -7.35
N ASP A 34 -3.47 -17.72 -6.14
CA ASP A 34 -4.80 -17.17 -5.90
C ASP A 34 -4.98 -15.87 -6.70
N PRO A 35 -5.98 -15.79 -7.62
CA PRO A 35 -6.18 -14.63 -8.47
C PRO A 35 -6.56 -13.36 -7.69
N ASP A 36 -7.08 -13.51 -6.48
CA ASP A 36 -7.49 -12.42 -5.60
C ASP A 36 -6.35 -11.98 -4.63
N ARG A 37 -5.18 -12.62 -4.70
CA ARG A 37 -3.98 -12.22 -3.94
C ARG A 37 -3.46 -10.84 -4.34
N ALA A 38 -3.52 -10.53 -5.63
CA ALA A 38 -3.02 -9.28 -6.19
C ALA A 38 -3.99 -8.12 -5.92
N PRO A 39 -3.48 -6.88 -5.70
CA PRO A 39 -4.35 -5.73 -5.58
C PRO A 39 -5.08 -5.46 -6.91
N GLN A 40 -6.37 -5.17 -6.84
CA GLN A 40 -7.19 -4.76 -7.98
C GLN A 40 -6.89 -3.30 -8.37
N VAL A 41 -5.69 -3.06 -8.91
CA VAL A 41 -5.10 -1.71 -9.13
C VAL A 41 -6.04 -0.79 -9.89
N ASP A 42 -6.63 -1.24 -10.99
CA ASP A 42 -7.49 -0.40 -11.83
C ASP A 42 -8.78 0.05 -11.13
N ASP A 43 -9.36 -0.79 -10.26
CA ASP A 43 -10.52 -0.40 -9.45
C ASP A 43 -10.12 0.62 -8.37
N LEU A 44 -8.99 0.37 -7.69
CA LEU A 44 -8.47 1.25 -6.65
C LEU A 44 -8.18 2.64 -7.21
N LEU A 45 -7.45 2.75 -8.32
CA LEU A 45 -7.11 4.02 -8.94
C LEU A 45 -8.34 4.80 -9.40
N ARG A 46 -9.38 4.11 -9.88
CA ARG A 46 -10.64 4.74 -10.31
C ARG A 46 -11.41 5.36 -9.14
N ARG A 47 -11.24 4.81 -7.93
CA ARG A 47 -11.99 5.20 -6.72
C ARG A 47 -11.21 6.21 -5.86
N THR A 48 -9.90 6.27 -6.01
CA THR A 48 -9.05 7.23 -5.29
C THR A 48 -9.27 8.65 -5.79
N GLN A 49 -9.49 9.57 -4.86
CA GLN A 49 -9.48 11.01 -5.10
C GLN A 49 -8.35 11.64 -4.28
N GLY A 50 -7.66 12.62 -4.84
CA GLY A 50 -6.60 13.33 -4.12
C GLY A 50 -5.53 13.89 -5.05
N SER A 51 -4.53 14.51 -4.44
CA SER A 51 -3.40 15.13 -5.14
C SER A 51 -2.22 14.19 -5.38
N PHE A 52 -2.33 12.91 -5.02
CA PHE A 52 -1.28 11.93 -5.23
C PHE A 52 -1.33 11.40 -6.67
N ASP A 53 -0.19 11.32 -7.34
CA ASP A 53 -0.11 10.88 -8.74
C ASP A 53 -0.60 9.42 -8.89
N PRO A 54 -1.64 9.17 -9.71
CA PRO A 54 -2.16 7.82 -9.94
C PRO A 54 -1.12 6.83 -10.48
N LEU A 55 -0.16 7.28 -11.28
CA LEU A 55 0.89 6.42 -11.82
C LEU A 55 1.83 5.94 -10.72
N VAL A 56 2.23 6.85 -9.82
CA VAL A 56 3.07 6.51 -8.67
C VAL A 56 2.30 5.62 -7.69
N LEU A 57 0.98 5.84 -7.53
CA LEU A 57 0.15 4.96 -6.71
C LEU A 57 0.10 3.53 -7.27
N ALA A 58 0.04 3.37 -8.59
CA ALA A 58 0.12 2.06 -9.25
C ALA A 58 1.47 1.38 -8.96
N GLU A 59 2.58 2.11 -9.02
CA GLU A 59 3.91 1.60 -8.69
C GLU A 59 4.01 1.14 -7.23
N ILE A 60 3.43 1.89 -6.30
CA ILE A 60 3.39 1.54 -4.87
C ILE A 60 2.57 0.26 -4.66
N LEU A 61 1.40 0.14 -5.28
CA LEU A 61 0.58 -1.07 -5.17
C LEU A 61 1.29 -2.30 -5.76
N SER A 62 1.98 -2.12 -6.89
CA SER A 62 2.81 -3.18 -7.47
C SER A 62 4.00 -3.56 -6.57
N ALA A 63 4.64 -2.57 -5.93
CA ALA A 63 5.71 -2.83 -4.95
C ALA A 63 5.19 -3.56 -3.71
N ALA A 64 4.01 -3.18 -3.20
CA ALA A 64 3.35 -3.85 -2.09
C ALA A 64 3.00 -5.30 -2.44
N GLU A 65 2.54 -5.57 -3.66
CA GLU A 65 2.32 -6.94 -4.14
C GLU A 65 3.62 -7.75 -4.09
N ARG A 66 4.71 -7.25 -4.69
CA ARG A 66 6.02 -7.92 -4.70
C ARG A 66 6.56 -8.17 -3.30
N GLY A 67 6.41 -7.21 -2.38
CA GLY A 67 6.86 -7.31 -0.99
C GLY A 67 6.06 -8.29 -0.12
N THR A 68 4.96 -8.85 -0.63
CA THR A 68 4.10 -9.82 0.06
C THR A 68 4.11 -11.22 -0.56
N ARG A 69 5.01 -11.45 -1.51
CA ARG A 69 5.27 -12.80 -2.03
C ARG A 69 6.20 -13.52 -1.05
N PRO A 70 6.00 -14.83 -0.82
CA PRO A 70 6.89 -15.64 0.01
C PRO A 70 8.30 -15.72 -0.59
#